data_AF-A0A951CJ28-F1
#
_entry.id   AF-A0A951CJ28-F1
#
_cell.length_a   1.000
_cell.length_b   1.000
_cell.length_c   1.000
_cell.angle_alpha   90.00
_cell.angle_beta   90.00
_cell.angle_gamma   90.00
#
_symmetry.space_group_name_H-M   'P 1'
#
loop_
_entity.id
_entity.type
_entity.pdbx_description
1 polymer ?
#
loop_
_entity_poly.entity_id
_entity_poly.type
_entity_poly.pdbx_seq_one_letter_code
_entity_poly.pdbx_strand_id
1 'polypeptide(L)'
;MKWLEKTIARERRALERARKRFVAKPNEKRLHDVRTTGRRFRSLLEDVASLAKSARLRRRVKRAAAATDAARDATIILRLLESSVDEGEGALAQPLLERLREQERMATRDACKALTRMRFPS
;
A
#
# COMPACT_ATOMS: atom_id res chain seq x y z
N MET A 1 20.52 -21.05 -8.32
CA MET A 1 19.27 -20.36 -8.71
C MET A 1 18.02 -20.78 -7.92
N LYS A 2 17.82 -22.06 -7.55
CA LYS A 2 16.64 -22.54 -6.79
C LYS A 2 16.32 -21.75 -5.50
N TRP A 3 17.32 -21.23 -4.78
CA TRP A 3 17.09 -20.41 -3.59
C TRP A 3 16.47 -19.05 -3.92
N LEU A 4 16.93 -18.37 -4.98
CA LEU A 4 16.39 -17.09 -5.42
C LEU A 4 14.93 -17.21 -5.86
N GLU A 5 14.61 -18.25 -6.62
CA GLU A 5 13.24 -18.55 -7.03
C GLU A 5 12.31 -18.80 -5.83
N LYS A 6 12.80 -19.52 -4.81
CA LYS A 6 12.07 -19.72 -3.54
C LYS A 6 11.84 -18.40 -2.81
N THR A 7 12.84 -17.52 -2.76
CA THR A 7 12.74 -16.19 -2.13
C THR A 7 11.74 -15.30 -2.87
N ILE A 8 11.81 -15.22 -4.21
CA ILE A 8 10.83 -14.50 -5.04
C ILE A 8 9.41 -15.05 -4.82
N ALA A 9 9.26 -16.37 -4.79
CA ALA A 9 7.96 -17.01 -4.55
C ALA A 9 7.42 -16.70 -3.16
N ARG A 10 8.28 -16.65 -2.13
CA ARG A 10 7.92 -16.28 -0.76
C ARG A 10 7.43 -14.84 -0.67
N GLU A 11 8.18 -13.88 -1.21
CA GLU A 11 7.81 -12.46 -1.18
C GLU A 11 6.53 -12.20 -1.99
N ARG A 12 6.39 -12.84 -3.15
CA ARG A 12 5.16 -12.80 -3.95
C ARG A 12 3.95 -13.31 -3.16
N ARG A 13 4.06 -14.46 -2.47
CA ARG A 13 2.99 -15.00 -1.61
C ARG A 13 2.69 -14.08 -0.43
N ALA A 14 3.71 -13.44 0.16
CA ALA A 14 3.52 -12.48 1.23
C ALA A 14 2.71 -11.26 0.76
N LEU A 15 3.07 -10.68 -0.39
CA LEU A 15 2.33 -9.58 -1.01
C LEU A 15 0.89 -9.98 -1.37
N GLU A 16 0.69 -11.16 -1.96
CA GLU A 16 -0.64 -11.67 -2.29
C GLU A 16 -1.52 -11.86 -1.04
N ARG A 17 -0.95 -12.38 0.06
CA ARG A 17 -1.66 -12.50 1.34
C ARG A 17 -2.00 -11.14 1.93
N ALA A 18 -1.07 -10.19 1.94
CA ALA A 18 -1.32 -8.84 2.40
C ALA A 18 -2.45 -8.19 1.59
N ARG A 19 -2.40 -8.33 0.25
CA ARG A 19 -3.47 -7.84 -0.65
C ARG A 19 -4.81 -8.46 -0.31
N LYS A 20 -4.90 -9.79 -0.20
CA LYS A 20 -6.16 -10.48 0.13
C LYS A 20 -6.76 -9.97 1.44
N ARG A 21 -5.94 -9.81 2.49
CA ARG A 21 -6.39 -9.30 3.79
C ARG A 21 -6.88 -7.85 3.70
N PHE A 22 -6.17 -7.00 2.96
CA PHE A 22 -6.59 -5.62 2.74
C PHE A 22 -7.89 -5.53 1.94
N VAL A 23 -8.01 -6.26 0.82
CA VAL A 23 -9.23 -6.28 0.00
C VAL A 23 -10.43 -6.79 0.79
N ALA A 24 -10.25 -7.84 1.60
CA ALA A 24 -11.34 -8.42 2.40
C ALA A 24 -11.86 -7.47 3.50
N LYS A 25 -10.98 -6.70 4.13
CA LYS A 25 -11.38 -5.65 5.08
C LYS A 25 -10.30 -4.55 5.06
N PRO A 26 -10.54 -3.44 4.33
CA PRO A 26 -9.61 -2.33 4.22
C PRO A 26 -9.44 -1.61 5.56
N ASN A 27 -8.19 -1.39 5.96
CA ASN A 27 -7.83 -0.50 7.05
C ASN A 27 -6.35 -0.11 6.92
N GLU A 28 -5.93 0.89 7.69
CA GLU A 28 -4.58 1.43 7.66
C GLU A 28 -3.51 0.37 7.92
N LYS A 29 -3.66 -0.45 8.98
CA LYS A 29 -2.66 -1.49 9.31
C LYS A 29 -2.44 -2.45 8.14
N ARG A 30 -3.51 -2.86 7.46
CA ARG A 30 -3.44 -3.78 6.31
C ARG A 30 -2.94 -3.08 5.06
N LEU A 31 -3.23 -1.80 4.88
CA LEU A 31 -2.64 -0.97 3.83
C LEU A 31 -1.12 -0.86 4.04
N HIS A 32 -0.68 -0.62 5.27
CA HIS A 32 0.72 -0.62 5.65
C HIS A 32 1.40 -1.96 5.35
N ASP A 33 0.77 -3.09 5.69
CA ASP A 33 1.29 -4.43 5.35
C ASP A 33 1.49 -4.62 3.84
N VAL A 34 0.52 -4.21 3.01
CA VAL A 34 0.61 -4.28 1.54
C VAL A 34 1.79 -3.45 1.04
N ARG A 35 1.98 -2.25 1.60
CA ARG A 35 3.08 -1.35 1.23
C ARG A 35 4.44 -1.90 1.65
N THR A 36 4.56 -2.38 2.88
CA THR A 36 5.82 -2.92 3.42
C THR A 36 6.25 -4.16 2.65
N THR A 37 5.33 -5.09 2.40
CA THR A 37 5.60 -6.29 1.58
C THR A 37 5.88 -5.92 0.11
N GLY A 38 5.14 -4.98 -0.46
CA GLY A 38 5.37 -4.47 -1.80
C GLY A 38 6.74 -3.79 -1.98
N ARG A 39 7.16 -2.96 -1.01
CA ARG A 39 8.48 -2.32 -0.98
C ARG A 39 9.60 -3.35 -0.90
N ARG A 40 9.52 -4.28 0.05
CA ARG A 40 10.50 -5.38 0.19
C ARG A 40 10.62 -6.17 -1.10
N PHE A 41 9.48 -6.52 -1.70
CA PHE A 41 9.49 -7.28 -2.95
C PHE A 41 10.03 -6.47 -4.13
N ARG A 42 9.76 -5.16 -4.20
CA ARG A 42 10.32 -4.28 -5.22
C ARG A 42 11.85 -4.21 -5.10
N SER A 43 12.38 -3.95 -3.91
CA SER A 43 13.82 -3.91 -3.66
C SER A 43 14.47 -5.23 -4.05
N LEU A 44 13.91 -6.36 -3.62
CA LEU A 44 14.39 -7.68 -4.05
C LEU A 44 14.43 -7.81 -5.59
N LEU A 45 13.38 -7.39 -6.29
CA LEU A 45 13.33 -7.44 -7.76
C LEU A 45 14.27 -6.45 -8.44
N GLU A 46 14.64 -5.35 -7.79
CA GLU A 46 15.63 -4.37 -8.26
C GLU A 46 17.05 -4.95 -8.09
N ASP A 47 17.37 -5.51 -6.93
CA ASP A 47 18.66 -6.11 -6.60
C ASP A 47 18.98 -7.31 -7.50
N VAL A 48 17.94 -8.09 -7.87
CA VAL A 48 18.09 -9.26 -8.74
C VAL A 48 17.62 -8.98 -10.17
N ALA A 49 17.37 -7.72 -10.54
CA ALA A 49 16.91 -7.35 -11.89
C ALA A 49 17.90 -7.74 -12.99
N SER A 50 19.20 -7.68 -12.70
CA SER A 50 20.26 -8.16 -13.58
C SER A 50 20.26 -9.68 -13.77
N LEU A 51 19.62 -10.41 -12.85
CA LEU A 51 19.58 -11.88 -12.79
C LEU A 51 18.20 -12.46 -13.14
N ALA A 52 17.11 -11.68 -13.03
CA ALA A 52 15.74 -12.15 -13.13
C ALA A 52 14.99 -11.51 -14.32
N LYS A 53 14.57 -12.36 -15.27
CA LYS A 53 13.92 -11.99 -16.54
C LYS A 53 12.53 -11.31 -16.46
N SER A 54 11.96 -11.04 -15.29
CA SER A 54 10.53 -10.70 -15.18
C SER A 54 10.23 -9.20 -15.04
N ALA A 55 10.46 -8.45 -16.12
CA ALA A 55 10.06 -7.04 -16.22
C ALA A 55 8.54 -6.81 -15.98
N ARG A 56 7.71 -7.80 -16.35
CA ARG A 56 6.25 -7.77 -16.15
C ARG A 56 5.87 -7.78 -14.67
N LEU A 57 6.54 -8.59 -13.86
CA LEU A 57 6.29 -8.68 -12.41
C LEU A 57 6.72 -7.39 -11.71
N ARG A 58 7.91 -6.86 -12.07
CA ARG A 58 8.40 -5.56 -11.57
C ARG A 58 7.41 -4.43 -11.83
N ARG A 59 6.89 -4.33 -13.07
CA ARG A 59 5.88 -3.33 -13.43
C ARG A 59 4.59 -3.48 -12.60
N ARG A 60 4.14 -4.71 -12.33
CA ARG A 60 2.96 -4.96 -11.48
C ARG A 60 3.18 -4.52 -10.03
N VAL A 61 4.33 -4.85 -9.44
CA VAL A 61 4.69 -4.43 -8.07
C VAL A 61 4.78 -2.90 -7.99
N LYS A 62 5.40 -2.25 -8.98
CA LYS A 62 5.47 -0.78 -9.06
C LYS A 62 4.09 -0.13 -9.15
N ARG A 63 3.18 -0.67 -9.97
CA ARG A 63 1.79 -0.18 -10.06
C ARG A 63 1.01 -0.36 -8.77
N ALA A 64 1.20 -1.49 -8.08
CA ALA A 64 0.56 -1.73 -6.79
C ALA A 64 1.06 -0.78 -5.70
N ALA A 65 2.37 -0.47 -5.68
CA ALA A 65 2.92 0.54 -4.78
C ALA A 65 2.29 1.92 -5.05
N ALA A 66 2.30 2.36 -6.31
CA ALA A 66 1.71 3.64 -6.73
C ALA A 66 0.22 3.75 -6.37
N ALA A 67 -0.55 2.68 -6.58
CA ALA A 67 -1.98 2.64 -6.26
C ALA A 67 -2.29 2.79 -4.75
N THR A 68 -1.29 2.63 -3.88
CA THR A 68 -1.45 2.77 -2.43
C THR A 68 -0.80 4.03 -1.87
N ASP A 69 -0.09 4.82 -2.69
CA ASP A 69 0.62 6.03 -2.23
C ASP A 69 -0.37 7.12 -1.82
N ALA A 70 -1.35 7.44 -2.66
CA ALA A 70 -2.39 8.44 -2.33
C ALA A 70 -3.17 8.10 -1.04
N ALA A 71 -3.47 6.82 -0.82
CA ALA A 71 -4.13 6.36 0.41
C ALA A 71 -3.25 6.57 1.64
N ARG A 72 -1.94 6.35 1.53
CA ARG A 72 -1.00 6.63 2.64
C ARG A 72 -0.90 8.12 2.90
N ASP A 73 -0.75 8.93 1.86
CA ASP A 73 -0.49 10.36 2.01
C ASP A 73 -1.68 11.03 2.71
N ALA A 74 -2.91 10.66 2.34
CA ALA A 74 -4.12 11.10 3.03
C ALA A 74 -4.15 10.67 4.51
N THR A 75 -3.80 9.40 4.84
CA THR A 75 -3.72 8.94 6.24
C THR A 75 -2.65 9.68 7.05
N ILE A 76 -1.47 9.94 6.47
CA ILE A 76 -0.38 10.65 7.17
C ILE A 76 -0.77 12.11 7.40
N ILE A 77 -1.30 12.80 6.38
CA ILE A 77 -1.74 14.20 6.49
C ILE A 77 -2.83 14.31 7.56
N LEU A 78 -3.81 13.40 7.56
CA LEU A 78 -4.86 13.37 8.58
C LEU A 78 -4.28 13.20 9.98
N ARG A 79 -3.39 12.23 10.19
CA ARG A 79 -2.76 12.01 11.51
C ARG A 79 -1.92 13.19 11.98
N LEU A 80 -1.13 13.78 11.08
CA LEU A 80 -0.31 14.95 11.40
C LEU A 80 -1.20 16.13 11.81
N LEU A 81 -2.31 16.36 11.10
CA LEU A 81 -3.25 17.41 11.46
C LEU A 81 -3.99 17.08 12.77
N GLU A 82 -4.51 15.87 12.94
CA GLU A 82 -5.16 15.45 14.20
C GLU A 82 -4.22 15.58 15.41
N SER A 83 -2.91 15.34 15.26
CA SER A 83 -1.92 15.51 16.33
C SER A 83 -1.45 16.96 16.53
N SER A 84 -1.78 17.87 15.61
CA SER A 84 -1.34 19.28 15.65
C SER A 84 -2.45 20.27 15.98
N VAL A 85 -3.71 19.81 16.13
CA VAL A 85 -4.82 20.67 16.55
C VAL A 85 -4.80 20.82 18.06
N ASP A 86 -4.65 22.07 18.53
CA ASP A 86 -4.74 22.41 19.94
C ASP A 86 -6.20 22.34 20.43
N GLU A 87 -6.41 22.07 21.73
CA GLU A 87 -7.76 21.89 22.31
C GLU A 87 -8.71 23.08 22.05
N GLY A 88 -8.17 24.30 21.92
CA GLY A 88 -8.95 25.51 21.60
C GLY A 88 -9.34 25.66 20.12
N GLU A 89 -8.67 24.96 19.20
CA GLU A 89 -8.88 25.08 17.75
C GLU A 89 -9.74 23.95 17.18
N GLY A 90 -10.09 22.94 18.00
CA GLY A 90 -10.83 21.75 17.60
C GLY A 90 -12.11 22.04 16.80
N ALA A 91 -12.92 23.00 17.26
CA ALA A 91 -14.17 23.36 16.57
C ALA A 91 -13.94 23.98 15.19
N LEU A 92 -12.84 24.72 15.01
CA LEU A 92 -12.47 25.38 13.75
C LEU A 92 -11.80 24.39 12.78
N ALA A 93 -11.02 23.44 13.30
CA ALA A 93 -10.36 22.42 12.52
C ALA A 93 -11.28 21.26 12.10
N GLN A 94 -12.39 21.04 12.81
CA GLN A 94 -13.30 19.91 12.59
C GLN A 94 -13.79 19.76 11.13
N PRO A 95 -14.24 20.82 10.42
CA PRO A 95 -14.66 20.69 9.02
C PRO A 95 -13.53 20.25 8.09
N LEU A 96 -12.29 20.70 8.36
CA LEU A 96 -11.11 20.28 7.62
C LEU A 96 -10.76 18.82 7.89
N LEU A 97 -10.79 18.40 9.16
CA LEU A 97 -10.57 17.01 9.56
C LEU A 97 -11.61 16.06 8.94
N GLU A 98 -12.87 16.47 8.87
CA GLU A 98 -13.92 15.69 8.21
C GLU A 98 -13.67 15.52 6.71
N ARG A 99 -13.29 16.59 6.00
CA ARG A 99 -12.91 16.51 4.58
C ARG A 99 -11.70 15.61 4.37
N LEU A 100 -10.71 15.66 5.24
CA LEU A 100 -9.52 14.80 5.18
C LEU A 100 -9.87 13.33 5.47
N ARG A 101 -10.75 13.06 6.43
CA ARG A 101 -11.29 11.71 6.67
C ARG A 101 -12.03 11.17 5.46
N GLU A 102 -12.80 12.01 4.77
CA GLU A 102 -13.48 11.61 3.53
C GLU A 102 -12.48 11.31 2.39
N GLN A 103 -11.47 12.17 2.21
CA GLN A 103 -10.39 11.94 1.25
C GLN A 103 -9.62 10.63 1.55
N GLU A 104 -9.31 10.36 2.82
CA GLU A 104 -8.66 9.13 3.26
C GLU A 104 -9.50 7.88 2.94
N ARG A 105 -10.82 7.95 3.20
CA ARG A 105 -11.76 6.87 2.85
C ARG A 105 -11.81 6.63 1.35
N MET A 106 -11.91 7.70 0.55
CA MET A 106 -11.97 7.61 -0.92
C MET A 106 -10.68 7.03 -1.48
N ALA A 107 -9.52 7.52 -1.04
CA ALA A 107 -8.22 7.02 -1.45
C ALA A 107 -8.03 5.54 -1.06
N THR A 108 -8.44 5.15 0.15
CA THR A 108 -8.43 3.75 0.60
C THR A 108 -9.35 2.86 -0.26
N ARG A 109 -10.53 3.35 -0.62
CA ARG A 109 -11.47 2.64 -1.49
C ARG A 109 -10.90 2.45 -2.89
N ASP A 110 -10.26 3.46 -3.46
CA ASP A 110 -9.67 3.37 -4.79
C ASP A 110 -8.42 2.49 -4.81
N ALA A 111 -7.59 2.54 -3.76
CA ALA A 111 -6.52 1.57 -3.55
C ALA A 111 -7.07 0.13 -3.50
N CYS A 112 -8.17 -0.09 -2.78
CA CYS A 112 -8.83 -1.40 -2.71
C CYS A 112 -9.34 -1.87 -4.08
N LYS A 113 -10.02 -1.00 -4.84
CA LYS A 113 -10.47 -1.31 -6.22
C LYS A 113 -9.29 -1.65 -7.13
N ALA A 114 -8.24 -0.84 -7.09
CA ALA A 114 -7.04 -1.05 -7.90
C ALA A 114 -6.38 -2.40 -7.56
N LEU A 115 -6.20 -2.70 -6.27
CA LEU A 115 -5.61 -3.95 -5.82
C LEU A 115 -6.50 -5.17 -6.11
N THR A 116 -7.83 -5.04 -6.05
CA THR A 116 -8.76 -6.12 -6.42
C THR A 116 -8.53 -6.60 -7.85
N ARG A 117 -8.23 -5.65 -8.77
CA ARG A 117 -7.90 -5.93 -10.18
C ARG A 117 -6.48 -6.45 -10.38
N MET A 118 -5.62 -6.39 -9.36
CA MET A 118 -4.22 -6.81 -9.41
C MET A 118 -4.00 -8.15 -8.68
N ARG A 119 -3.95 -9.24 -9.45
CA ARG A 119 -3.53 -10.55 -8.95
C ARG A 119 -2.03 -10.78 -9.14
N PHE A 120 -1.38 -11.35 -8.12
CA PHE A 120 -0.01 -11.84 -8.20
C PHE A 120 -0.03 -13.38 -8.22
N PRO A 121 -0.42 -14.00 -9.34
CA PRO A 121 -0.51 -15.46 -9.44
C PRO A 121 0.85 -16.12 -9.19
N SER A 122 0.80 -17.24 -8.48
CA SER A 122 1.92 -18.14 -8.21
C SER A 122 2.40 -18.85 -9.47
#